data_AF-A0A3S9LHL7-F1
#
_entry.id   AF-A0A3S9LHL7-F1
#
_cell.length_a   1.000
_cell.length_b   1.000
_cell.length_c   1.000
_cell.angle_alpha   90.00
_cell.angle_beta   90.00
_cell.angle_gamma   90.00
#
_symmetry.space_group_name_H-M   'P 1'
#
loop_
_entity.id
_entity.type
_entity.pdbx_description
1 polymer ?
#
loop_
_entity_poly.entity_id
_entity_poly.type
_entity_poly.pdbx_seq_one_letter_code
_entity_poly.pdbx_strand_id
1 'polypeptide(L)' 'MAAKRAVESPEGLSRADLILACMPLLFAGGYALGVAAFDAWTTATGLAAVAGSLPMVDGLFRNPPQGG' A
#
# COMPACT_ATOMS: atom_id res chain seq x y z
N MET A 1 -12.37 26.31 22.26
CA MET A 1 -11.91 25.84 20.93
C MET A 1 -11.81 24.32 21.00
N ALA A 2 -12.84 23.61 20.54
CA ALA A 2 -12.81 22.16 20.42
C ALA A 2 -12.45 21.82 18.97
N ALA A 3 -11.28 21.26 18.75
CA ALA A 3 -10.91 20.72 17.45
C ALA A 3 -11.84 19.54 17.16
N LYS A 4 -12.88 19.78 16.34
CA LYS A 4 -13.64 18.71 15.71
C LYS A 4 -12.64 17.95 14.85
N ARG A 5 -12.22 16.78 15.32
CA ARG A 5 -11.52 15.78 14.50
C ARG A 5 -12.54 15.36 13.45
N ALA A 6 -12.59 16.10 12.34
CA ALA A 6 -13.29 15.66 11.17
C ALA A 6 -12.57 14.38 10.75
N VAL A 7 -13.22 13.24 10.95
CA VAL A 7 -12.99 12.11 10.06
C VAL A 7 -13.39 12.67 8.69
N GLU A 8 -12.39 13.05 7.89
CA GLU A 8 -12.61 13.52 6.54
C GLU A 8 -13.42 12.45 5.81
N SER A 9 -14.49 12.90 5.16
CA SER A 9 -15.38 12.05 4.39
C SER A 9 -14.55 11.23 3.39
N PRO A 10 -14.89 9.96 3.11
CA PRO A 10 -14.18 9.13 2.12
C PRO A 10 -14.15 9.73 0.69
N GLU A 11 -14.88 10.82 0.43
CA GLU A 11 -14.75 11.63 -0.79
C GLU A 11 -13.45 12.44 -0.90
N GLY A 12 -12.66 12.57 0.18
CA GLY A 12 -11.40 13.34 0.21
C GLY A 12 -10.12 12.52 0.04
N LEU A 13 -10.20 11.19 0.06
CA LEU A 13 -9.01 10.34 0.03
C LEU A 13 -8.55 10.21 -1.43
N SER A 14 -7.43 10.86 -1.77
CA SER A 14 -6.89 10.76 -3.12
C SER A 14 -6.45 9.33 -3.40
N ARG A 15 -6.55 8.90 -4.65
CA ARG A 15 -6.08 7.56 -5.08
C ARG A 15 -4.60 7.35 -4.72
N ALA A 16 -3.82 8.42 -4.69
CA ALA A 16 -2.43 8.41 -4.23
C ALA A 16 -2.32 8.04 -2.75
N ASP A 17 -3.20 8.56 -1.90
CA ASP A 17 -3.24 8.26 -0.46
C ASP A 17 -3.62 6.79 -0.22
N LEU A 18 -4.50 6.24 -1.07
CA LEU A 18 -4.86 4.83 -1.04
C LEU A 18 -3.68 3.93 -1.44
N ILE A 19 -2.93 4.29 -2.50
CA ILE A 19 -1.72 3.56 -2.90
C ILE A 19 -0.67 3.63 -1.77
N LEU A 20 -0.49 4.81 -1.17
CA LEU A 20 0.44 5.03 -0.06
C LEU A 20 0.07 4.19 1.18
N ALA A 21 -1.23 4.03 1.47
CA ALA A 21 -1.70 3.18 2.56
C ALA A 21 -1.62 1.68 2.23
N CYS A 22 -1.89 1.29 0.99
CA CYS A 22 -1.88 -0.11 0.56
C CYS A 22 -0.46 -0.70 0.49
N MET A 23 0.56 0.08 0.11
CA MET A 23 1.94 -0.41 0.03
C MET A 23 2.49 -1.02 1.34
N PRO A 24 2.46 -0.33 2.49
CA PRO A 24 2.97 -0.89 3.74
C PRO A 24 2.12 -2.07 4.22
N LEU A 25 0.80 -2.05 3.97
CA LEU A 25 -0.09 -3.16 4.32
C LEU A 25 0.21 -4.42 3.51
N LEU A 26 0.41 -4.29 2.20
CA LEU A 26 0.77 -5.40 1.31
C LEU A 26 2.16 -5.94 1.63
N PHE A 27 3.10 -5.07 1.97
CA PHE A 27 4.43 -5.49 2.41
C PHE A 27 4.35 -6.26 3.74
N ALA A 28 3.67 -5.72 4.76
CA ALA A 28 3.53 -6.37 6.06
C ALA A 28 2.80 -7.71 5.96
N GLY A 29 1.70 -7.75 5.19
CA GLY A 29 0.94 -8.97 4.93
C GLY A 29 1.75 -10.01 4.15
N GLY A 30 2.42 -9.60 3.06
CA GLY A 30 3.26 -10.49 2.26
C GLY A 30 4.46 -11.04 3.04
N TYR A 31 5.04 -10.23 3.92
CA TYR A 31 6.14 -10.66 4.78
C TYR A 31 5.65 -11.65 5.84
N ALA A 32 4.54 -11.34 6.53
CA ALA A 32 3.97 -12.24 7.54
C ALA A 32 3.57 -13.60 6.94
N LEU A 33 2.91 -13.59 5.77
CA LEU A 33 2.56 -14.81 5.05
C LEU A 33 3.81 -15.56 4.57
N GLY A 34 4.82 -14.85 4.08
CA GLY A 34 6.06 -15.44 3.63
C GLY A 34 6.87 -16.09 4.75
N VAL A 35 6.92 -15.46 5.92
CA VAL A 35 7.53 -16.05 7.12
C VAL A 35 6.77 -17.30 7.53
N ALA A 36 5.43 -17.24 7.57
CA ALA A 36 4.60 -18.38 7.95
C ALA A 36 4.71 -19.57 6.99
N ALA A 37 4.94 -19.33 5.69
CA ALA A 37 4.93 -20.36 4.65
C ALA A 37 6.32 -20.96 4.35
N PHE A 38 7.40 -20.20 4.49
CA PHE A 38 8.71 -20.59 3.95
C PHE A 38 9.85 -20.64 4.96
N ASP A 39 9.66 -20.12 6.19
CA ASP A 39 10.70 -20.02 7.25
C ASP A 39 12.05 -19.45 6.75
N ALA A 40 12.00 -18.66 5.67
CA ALA A 40 13.15 -18.13 4.96
C ALA A 40 12.92 -16.64 4.74
N TRP A 41 13.75 -15.82 5.40
CA TRP A 41 13.65 -14.36 5.36
C TRP A 41 13.64 -13.84 3.93
N THR A 42 14.57 -14.30 3.08
CA THR A 42 14.72 -13.84 1.70
C THR A 42 13.45 -14.07 0.87
N THR A 43 12.81 -15.23 1.03
CA THR A 43 11.55 -15.56 0.36
C THR A 43 10.42 -14.67 0.85
N ALA A 44 10.33 -14.44 2.16
CA ALA A 44 9.30 -13.58 2.74
C ALA A 44 9.43 -12.11 2.29
N THR A 45 10.64 -11.57 2.29
CA THR A 45 10.92 -10.21 1.81
C THR A 45 10.67 -10.07 0.31
N GLY A 46 11.05 -11.06 -0.49
CA GLY A 46 10.79 -11.07 -1.92
C GLY A 46 9.29 -11.03 -2.23
N LEU A 47 8.50 -11.85 -1.53
CA LEU A 47 7.05 -11.93 -1.72
C LEU A 47 6.35 -10.64 -1.30
N ALA A 48 6.77 -10.05 -0.18
CA ALA A 48 6.33 -8.74 0.28
C ALA A 48 6.64 -7.62 -0.72
N ALA A 49 7.85 -7.60 -1.28
CA ALA A 49 8.28 -6.60 -2.25
C ALA A 49 7.48 -6.70 -3.56
N VAL A 50 7.26 -7.92 -4.07
CA VAL A 50 6.43 -8.16 -5.26
C VAL A 50 4.99 -7.68 -5.01
N ALA A 51 4.38 -8.06 -3.89
CA ALA A 51 3.03 -7.62 -3.55
C ALA A 51 2.91 -6.08 -3.44
N GLY A 52 3.88 -5.43 -2.78
CA GLY A 52 3.94 -3.97 -2.65
C GLY A 52 4.22 -3.22 -3.95
N SER A 53 4.77 -3.89 -4.98
CA SER A 53 5.02 -3.29 -6.30
C SER A 53 3.76 -3.20 -7.18
N LEU A 54 2.77 -4.06 -6.97
CA LEU A 54 1.54 -4.12 -7.77
C LEU A 54 0.76 -2.78 -7.79
N PRO A 55 0.55 -2.09 -6.64
CA PRO A 55 -0.08 -0.77 -6.63
C PRO A 55 0.72 0.30 -7.38
N MET A 56 2.06 0.24 -7.34
CA MET A 56 2.90 1.18 -8.11
C MET A 56 2.76 0.97 -9.61
N VAL A 57 2.72 -0.28 -10.07
CA VAL A 57 2.52 -0.60 -11.49
C VAL A 57 1.14 -0.14 -11.96
N ASP A 58 0.08 -0.37 -11.17
CA ASP A 58 -1.26 0.14 -11.50
C ASP A 58 -1.28 1.67 -11.54
N GLY A 59 -0.70 2.32 -10.52
CA GLY A 59 -0.63 3.78 -10.40
C GLY A 59 0.20 4.45 -11.50
N LEU A 60 1.26 3.81 -12.00
CA LEU A 60 2.14 4.38 -13.01
C LEU A 60 1.62 4.19 -14.44
N PHE A 61 1.07 3.01 -14.76
CA PHE A 61 0.73 2.65 -16.15
C PHE A 61 -0.75 2.75 -16.48
N ARG A 62 -1.64 2.42 -15.54
CA ARG A 62 -3.09 2.38 -15.80
C ARG A 62 -3.77 3.70 -15.47
N ASN A 63 -3.25 4.43 -14.48
CA ASN A 63 -3.84 5.69 -14.04
C ASN A 63 -2.75 6.66 -13.56
N PRO A 64 -1.87 7.10 -14.49
CA PRO A 64 -0.72 7.94 -14.16
C PRO A 64 -1.17 9.22 -13.43
N PRO A 65 -0.33 9.76 -12.52
CA PRO A 65 -0.61 11.03 -11.87
C PRO A 65 -0.78 12.11 -12.94
N GLN A 66 -1.95 12.73 -12.96
CA GLN A 66 -2.23 13.84 -13.87
C GLN A 66 -1.66 15.10 -13.22
N GLY A 67 -0.77 15.80 -13.94
CA GLY A 67 -0.12 17.00 -13.43
C GLY A 67 -1.14 18.04 -12.95
N GLY A 68 -0.84 18.65 -11.80
CA GLY A 68 -1.58 19.81 -11.27
C GLY A 68 -1.14 21.11 -11.92
#